data_AF-A0A926GZI1-F1
#
_entry.id   AF-A0A926GZI1-F1
#
_cell.length_a   1.000
_cell.length_b   1.000
_cell.length_c   1.000
_cell.angle_alpha   90.00
_cell.angle_beta   90.00
_cell.angle_gamma   90.00
#
_symmetry.space_group_name_H-M   'P 1'
#
loop_
_entity.id
_entity.type
_entity.pdbx_description
1 polymer ?
#
loop_
_entity_poly.entity_id
_entity_poly.type
_entity_poly.pdbx_seq_one_letter_code
_entity_poly.pdbx_strand_id
1 'polypeptide(L)'
;MRALDRYRGVAVLLMISAHACDAFLAESWKRDTAWYALDILFGFVAPAFLFLSGATLAISLARSHRRPPLQNATSDIAHRNGDSDAPRVQLRRCKRLVFILLLAYWLQIPILSLRQLIWNQRPQELARLFDSNVLHVVAVGGLLCVVVDALFAPRRARVLATILATAIVIATSYVSSTATFPLLPYIAYVLAGYASIAIIVPSSARRLLQLIVAGALMIVVSITSHYLLSSMHVHSDFWHGS
;
A
#
# COMPACT_ATOMS: atom_id res chain seq x y z
N MET A 1 -8.23 16.86 -1.06
CA MET A 1 -7.61 16.13 0.07
C MET A 1 -8.65 15.53 0.99
N ARG A 2 -9.59 16.32 1.52
CA ARG A 2 -10.65 15.85 2.45
C ARG A 2 -11.41 14.58 2.01
N ALA A 3 -11.64 14.38 0.71
CA ALA A 3 -12.29 13.18 0.19
C ALA A 3 -11.39 11.93 0.25
N LEU A 4 -10.12 12.04 -0.16
CA LEU A 4 -9.17 10.91 -0.12
C LEU A 4 -8.89 10.45 1.31
N ASP A 5 -8.79 11.39 2.25
CA ASP A 5 -8.59 11.05 3.66
C ASP A 5 -9.82 10.34 4.24
N ARG A 6 -11.04 10.73 3.83
CA ARG A 6 -12.28 10.01 4.17
C ARG A 6 -12.29 8.60 3.63
N TYR A 7 -11.95 8.40 2.35
CA TYR A 7 -11.90 7.05 1.76
C TYR A 7 -10.85 6.16 2.44
N ARG A 8 -9.70 6.70 2.85
CA ARG A 8 -8.72 5.96 3.66
C ARG A 8 -9.29 5.58 5.02
N GLY A 9 -10.01 6.49 5.68
CA GLY A 9 -10.70 6.22 6.93
C GLY A 9 -11.72 5.09 6.79
N VAL A 10 -12.54 5.12 5.72
CA VAL A 10 -13.49 4.05 5.40
C VAL A 10 -12.78 2.72 5.16
N ALA A 11 -11.66 2.71 4.42
CA ALA A 11 -10.90 1.49 4.20
C ALA A 11 -10.35 0.91 5.52
N VAL A 12 -9.87 1.76 6.44
CA VAL A 12 -9.42 1.29 7.77
C VAL A 12 -10.59 0.73 8.58
N LEU A 13 -11.75 1.38 8.57
CA LEU A 13 -12.94 0.86 9.26
C LEU A 13 -13.35 -0.50 8.70
N LEU A 14 -13.40 -0.65 7.36
CA LEU A 14 -13.71 -1.93 6.73
C LEU A 14 -12.67 -3.01 7.06
N MET A 15 -11.39 -2.65 7.21
CA MET A 15 -10.32 -3.58 7.57
C MET A 15 -10.50 -4.08 9.01
N ILE A 16 -10.83 -3.17 9.95
CA ILE A 16 -11.15 -3.53 11.33
C ILE A 16 -12.40 -4.41 11.37
N SER A 17 -13.44 -4.04 10.62
CA SER A 17 -14.66 -4.84 10.52
C SER A 17 -14.40 -6.24 9.96
N ALA A 18 -13.54 -6.37 8.95
CA ALA A 18 -13.16 -7.69 8.39
C ALA A 18 -12.54 -8.58 9.46
N HIS A 19 -11.54 -8.07 10.20
CA HIS A 19 -10.89 -8.82 11.27
C HIS A 19 -11.83 -9.10 12.46
N ALA A 20 -12.71 -8.16 12.80
CA ALA A 20 -13.70 -8.36 13.85
C ALA A 20 -14.71 -9.44 13.44
N CYS A 21 -15.23 -9.40 12.22
CA CYS A 21 -16.13 -10.43 11.70
C CYS A 21 -15.44 -11.79 11.68
N ASP A 22 -14.19 -11.87 11.24
CA ASP A 22 -13.45 -13.13 11.23
C ASP A 22 -13.21 -13.70 12.63
N ALA A 23 -12.90 -12.84 13.62
CA ALA A 23 -12.65 -13.25 15.00
C ALA A 23 -13.93 -13.62 15.78
N PHE A 24 -15.07 -12.95 15.49
CA PHE A 24 -16.28 -13.07 16.30
C PHE A 24 -17.41 -13.88 15.65
N LEU A 25 -17.46 -14.06 14.33
CA LEU A 25 -18.48 -14.92 13.70
C LEU A 25 -18.12 -16.40 13.83
N ALA A 26 -19.11 -17.21 14.23
CA ALA A 26 -19.00 -18.66 14.22
C ALA A 26 -18.91 -19.20 12.77
N GLU A 27 -18.20 -20.32 12.60
CA GLU A 27 -17.98 -20.95 11.28
C GLU A 27 -19.26 -21.27 10.51
N SER A 28 -20.38 -21.55 11.20
CA SER A 28 -21.67 -21.82 10.57
C SER A 28 -22.17 -20.66 9.71
N TRP A 29 -21.86 -19.42 10.10
CA TRP A 29 -22.23 -18.21 9.36
C TRP A 29 -21.25 -17.88 8.23
N LYS A 30 -20.04 -18.45 8.26
CA LYS A 30 -19.00 -18.24 7.23
C LYS A 30 -19.19 -19.11 5.98
N ARG A 31 -20.20 -19.98 5.94
CA ARG A 31 -20.47 -20.89 4.81
C ARG A 31 -21.53 -20.37 3.85
N ASP A 32 -22.18 -19.25 4.17
CA ASP A 32 -23.27 -18.72 3.36
C ASP A 32 -22.76 -17.88 2.17
N THR A 33 -23.57 -17.79 1.12
CA THR A 33 -23.26 -17.01 -0.11
C THR A 33 -23.06 -15.53 0.21
N ALA A 34 -23.81 -15.01 1.19
CA ALA A 34 -23.65 -13.63 1.67
C ALA A 34 -22.28 -13.40 2.32
N TRP A 35 -21.75 -14.39 3.05
CA TRP A 35 -20.40 -14.32 3.61
C TRP A 35 -19.35 -14.33 2.51
N TYR A 36 -19.50 -15.18 1.49
CA TYR A 36 -18.55 -15.23 0.37
C TYR A 36 -18.45 -13.88 -0.37
N ALA A 37 -19.58 -13.22 -0.64
CA ALA A 37 -19.57 -11.88 -1.24
C ALA A 37 -18.90 -10.83 -0.34
N LEU A 38 -19.11 -10.92 0.97
CA LEU A 38 -18.49 -10.04 1.95
C LEU A 38 -16.98 -10.31 2.09
N ASP A 39 -16.56 -11.57 2.06
CA ASP A 39 -15.16 -11.99 2.13
C ASP A 39 -14.36 -11.51 0.90
N ILE A 40 -14.96 -11.60 -0.30
CA ILE A 40 -14.41 -10.97 -1.50
C ILE A 40 -14.22 -9.47 -1.28
N LEU A 41 -15.23 -8.77 -0.74
CA LEU A 41 -15.13 -7.33 -0.48
C LEU A 41 -13.99 -7.03 0.51
N PHE A 42 -13.86 -7.81 1.58
CA PHE A 42 -12.79 -7.69 2.56
C PHE A 42 -11.40 -7.92 1.96
N GLY A 43 -11.26 -8.86 1.03
CA GLY A 43 -10.03 -9.09 0.27
C GLY A 43 -9.53 -7.85 -0.49
N PHE A 44 -10.43 -6.97 -0.94
CA PHE A 44 -10.06 -5.73 -1.64
C PHE A 44 -9.73 -4.55 -0.73
N VAL A 45 -10.07 -4.62 0.56
CA VAL A 45 -9.91 -3.48 1.49
C VAL A 45 -8.45 -3.10 1.66
N ALA A 46 -7.57 -4.08 1.85
CA ALA A 46 -6.14 -3.83 2.04
C ALA A 46 -5.46 -3.27 0.77
N PRO A 47 -5.64 -3.87 -0.44
CA PRO A 47 -5.19 -3.26 -1.70
C PRO A 47 -5.70 -1.83 -1.90
N ALA A 48 -6.97 -1.56 -1.63
CA ALA A 48 -7.55 -0.22 -1.74
C ALA A 48 -6.85 0.76 -0.78
N PHE A 49 -6.69 0.41 0.49
CA PHE A 49 -6.00 1.25 1.48
C PHE A 49 -4.57 1.60 1.06
N LEU A 50 -3.82 0.61 0.54
CA LEU A 50 -2.44 0.79 0.06
C LEU A 50 -2.39 1.71 -1.16
N PHE A 51 -3.27 1.50 -2.13
CA PHE A 51 -3.41 2.36 -3.30
C PHE A 51 -3.72 3.80 -2.91
N LEU A 52 -4.70 4.03 -2.03
CA LEU A 52 -5.02 5.38 -1.56
C LEU A 52 -3.87 6.01 -0.77
N SER A 53 -3.11 5.22 -0.02
CA SER A 53 -1.92 5.70 0.70
C SER A 53 -0.83 6.19 -0.27
N GLY A 54 -0.58 5.46 -1.36
CA GLY A 54 0.30 5.91 -2.44
C GLY A 54 -0.19 7.17 -3.16
N ALA A 55 -1.48 7.23 -3.47
CA ALA A 55 -2.11 8.37 -4.15
C ALA A 55 -2.04 9.66 -3.30
N THR A 56 -2.32 9.57 -2.00
CA THR A 56 -2.22 10.71 -1.09
C THR A 56 -0.78 11.21 -0.94
N LEU A 57 0.19 10.30 -0.93
CA LEU A 57 1.62 10.65 -0.94
C LEU A 57 2.01 11.40 -2.22
N ALA A 58 1.63 10.91 -3.39
CA ALA A 58 1.89 11.58 -4.67
C ALA A 58 1.32 13.01 -4.72
N ILE A 59 0.10 13.24 -4.20
CA ILE A 59 -0.47 14.61 -4.12
C ILE A 59 0.33 15.49 -3.13
N SER A 60 0.85 14.91 -2.05
CA SER A 60 1.72 15.62 -1.10
C SER A 60 3.04 16.04 -1.73
N LEU A 61 3.63 15.17 -2.54
CA LEU A 61 4.89 15.42 -3.25
C LEU A 61 4.70 16.42 -4.40
N ALA A 62 3.67 16.25 -5.22
CA ALA A 62 3.35 17.17 -6.31
C ALA A 62 3.10 18.62 -5.84
N ARG A 63 2.55 18.81 -4.64
CA ARG A 63 2.40 20.16 -4.04
C ARG A 63 3.73 20.76 -3.60
N SER A 64 4.67 19.93 -3.17
CA SER A 64 6.03 20.37 -2.83
C SER A 64 6.71 21.02 -4.04
N HIS A 65 6.54 20.41 -5.23
CA HIS A 65 7.11 20.92 -6.48
C HIS A 65 6.40 22.15 -7.04
N ARG A 66 5.18 22.47 -6.58
CA ARG A 66 4.36 23.58 -7.09
C ARG A 66 4.38 24.84 -6.22
N ARG A 67 5.07 24.85 -5.07
CA ARG A 67 5.12 26.06 -4.23
C ARG A 67 5.94 27.16 -4.95
N PRO A 68 5.33 28.29 -5.35
CA PRO A 68 6.10 29.43 -5.82
C PRO A 68 6.89 30.04 -4.65
N PRO A 69 8.06 30.63 -4.89
CA PRO A 69 8.94 31.20 -3.85
C PRO A 69 8.37 32.41 -3.08
N LEU A 70 7.13 32.83 -3.36
CA LEU A 70 6.54 34.07 -2.85
C LEU A 70 6.11 34.05 -1.35
N GLN A 71 6.22 32.92 -0.65
CA GLN A 71 5.91 32.86 0.80
C GLN A 71 7.15 33.03 1.69
N ASN A 72 8.28 33.46 1.11
CA ASN A 72 9.53 33.79 1.83
C ASN A 72 9.70 35.29 2.10
N ALA A 73 8.73 36.15 1.74
CA ALA A 73 8.79 37.60 1.98
C ALA A 73 8.75 38.01 3.47
N THR A 74 8.52 37.06 4.40
CA THR A 74 8.68 37.28 5.85
C THR A 74 9.93 36.60 6.42
N SER A 75 10.74 35.95 5.57
CA SER A 75 12.01 35.30 5.94
C SER A 75 13.23 35.96 5.30
N ASP A 76 13.14 37.21 4.86
CA ASP A 76 14.27 37.98 4.31
C ASP A 76 15.41 38.23 5.32
N ILE A 77 15.23 37.89 6.60
CA ILE A 77 16.31 37.88 7.60
C ILE A 77 17.10 36.54 7.59
N ALA A 78 16.54 35.46 7.03
CA ALA A 78 17.15 34.13 7.04
C ALA A 78 17.97 33.79 5.77
N HIS A 79 17.98 34.66 4.77
CA HIS A 79 18.57 34.38 3.45
C HIS A 79 20.09 34.61 3.33
N ARG A 80 20.85 34.57 4.43
CA ARG A 80 22.33 34.73 4.36
C ARG A 80 23.12 33.43 4.15
N ASN A 81 22.48 32.26 4.22
CA ASN A 81 23.13 30.97 3.93
C ASN A 81 22.31 30.18 2.90
N GLY A 82 22.91 29.94 1.72
CA GLY A 82 22.29 29.31 0.56
C GLY A 82 21.96 27.82 0.73
N ASP A 83 20.97 27.51 1.58
CA ASP A 83 20.49 26.15 1.76
C ASP A 83 19.16 25.94 1.00
N SER A 84 19.15 24.94 0.14
CA SER A 84 17.99 24.60 -0.68
C SER A 84 16.92 24.00 0.25
N ASP A 85 15.74 24.61 0.37
CA ASP A 85 14.70 24.11 1.32
C ASP A 85 14.05 22.78 0.90
N ALA A 86 14.27 22.32 -0.34
CA ALA A 86 13.71 21.08 -0.88
C ALA A 86 14.09 19.80 -0.08
N PRO A 87 15.38 19.52 0.24
CA PRO A 87 15.78 18.38 1.06
C PRO A 87 15.15 18.36 2.46
N ARG A 88 14.93 19.53 3.09
CA ARG A 88 14.36 19.61 4.45
C ARG A 88 12.90 19.14 4.52
N VAL A 89 12.12 19.38 3.46
CA VAL A 89 10.72 18.91 3.39
C VAL A 89 10.66 17.41 3.12
N GLN A 90 11.50 16.88 2.24
CA GLN A 90 11.60 15.43 1.99
C GLN A 90 12.09 14.68 3.23
N LEU A 91 13.10 15.20 3.94
CA LEU A 91 13.59 14.61 5.19
C LEU A 91 12.51 14.50 6.26
N ARG A 92 11.65 15.52 6.41
CA ARG A 92 10.50 15.45 7.33
C ARG A 92 9.53 14.33 6.97
N ARG A 93 9.32 14.06 5.67
CA ARG A 93 8.49 12.94 5.20
C ARG A 93 9.16 11.59 5.47
N CYS A 94 10.45 11.46 5.16
CA CYS A 94 11.23 10.26 5.47
C CYS A 94 11.20 9.97 6.98
N LYS A 95 11.43 10.98 7.83
CA LYS A 95 11.34 10.84 9.30
C LYS A 95 9.99 10.32 9.75
N ARG A 96 8.88 10.82 9.17
CA ARG A 96 7.53 10.32 9.48
C ARG A 96 7.34 8.87 9.04
N LEU A 97 7.81 8.48 7.85
CA LEU A 97 7.69 7.11 7.35
C LEU A 97 8.56 6.12 8.14
N VAL A 98 9.78 6.53 8.50
CA VAL A 98 10.66 5.77 9.38
C VAL A 98 10.02 5.64 10.77
N PHE A 99 9.40 6.69 11.30
CA PHE A 99 8.65 6.60 12.55
C PHE A 99 7.49 5.60 12.47
N ILE A 100 6.75 5.59 11.35
CA ILE A 100 5.69 4.59 11.11
C ILE A 100 6.28 3.17 11.03
N LEU A 101 7.44 2.99 10.39
CA LEU A 101 8.14 1.71 10.33
C LEU A 101 8.55 1.23 11.72
N LEU A 102 9.11 2.13 12.55
CA LEU A 102 9.46 1.83 13.94
C LEU A 102 8.21 1.46 14.76
N LEU A 103 7.10 2.19 14.56
CA LEU A 103 5.82 1.87 15.18
C LEU A 103 5.28 0.51 14.73
N ALA A 104 5.49 0.15 13.46
CA ALA A 104 5.09 -1.15 12.92
C ALA A 104 5.83 -2.29 13.61
N TYR A 105 7.16 -2.18 13.75
CA TYR A 105 7.96 -3.12 14.55
C TYR A 105 7.54 -3.13 16.01
N TRP A 106 7.29 -1.96 16.60
CA TRP A 106 6.89 -1.87 18.01
C TRP A 106 5.53 -2.53 18.28
N LEU A 107 4.55 -2.35 17.38
CA LEU A 107 3.24 -2.99 17.44
C LEU A 107 3.31 -4.51 17.23
N GLN A 108 4.44 -5.03 16.78
CA GLN A 108 4.69 -6.46 16.60
C GLN A 108 5.37 -7.10 17.83
N ILE A 109 5.69 -6.29 18.84
CA ILE A 109 6.19 -6.72 20.17
C ILE A 109 5.08 -7.15 21.18
N PRO A 110 3.75 -7.17 20.92
CA PRO A 110 2.81 -7.66 21.91
C PRO A 110 2.73 -9.19 21.83
N ILE A 111 2.83 -9.83 22.99
CA ILE A 111 2.74 -11.27 23.32
C ILE A 111 4.09 -11.97 23.57
N LEU A 112 5.19 -11.52 22.97
CA LEU A 112 6.51 -11.99 23.39
C LEU A 112 6.90 -11.23 24.65
N SER A 113 6.80 -11.88 25.82
CA SER A 113 7.51 -11.37 26.98
C SER A 113 8.96 -11.17 26.56
N LEU A 114 9.53 -9.96 26.69
CA LEU A 114 10.95 -9.70 26.39
C LEU A 114 11.87 -10.74 27.04
N ARG A 115 11.40 -11.30 28.16
CA ARG A 115 11.97 -12.45 28.85
C ARG A 115 12.00 -13.74 28.01
N GLN A 116 10.93 -14.13 27.33
CA GLN A 116 10.94 -15.26 26.39
C GLN A 116 11.84 -15.00 25.18
N LEU A 117 11.89 -13.77 24.66
CA LEU A 117 12.74 -13.48 23.51
C LEU A 117 14.24 -13.54 23.84
N ILE A 118 14.63 -13.06 25.02
CA ILE A 118 16.03 -13.03 25.46
C ILE A 118 16.49 -14.41 25.98
N TRP A 119 15.61 -15.19 26.62
CA TRP A 119 15.98 -16.49 27.23
C TRP A 119 15.53 -17.74 26.46
N ASN A 120 14.49 -17.66 25.63
CA ASN A 120 13.97 -18.77 24.81
C ASN A 120 14.11 -18.43 23.31
N GLN A 121 15.30 -18.64 22.76
CA GLN A 121 15.56 -18.39 21.33
C GLN A 121 14.99 -19.50 20.43
N ARG A 122 13.66 -19.60 20.30
CA ARG A 122 13.07 -20.44 19.25
C ARG A 122 13.12 -19.70 17.92
N PRO A 123 13.82 -20.21 16.89
CA PRO A 123 13.98 -19.50 15.61
C PRO A 123 12.65 -19.20 14.91
N GLN A 124 11.61 -19.98 15.17
CA GLN A 124 10.26 -19.77 14.64
C GLN A 124 9.56 -18.55 15.28
N GLU A 125 9.82 -18.26 16.56
CA GLU A 125 9.27 -17.07 17.24
C GLU A 125 10.02 -15.80 16.81
N LEU A 126 11.32 -15.92 16.54
CA LEU A 126 12.12 -14.83 15.98
C LEU A 126 11.66 -14.47 14.55
N ALA A 127 11.26 -15.46 13.74
CA ALA A 127 10.73 -15.21 12.40
C ALA A 127 9.43 -14.39 12.41
N ARG A 128 8.60 -14.50 13.47
CA ARG A 128 7.35 -13.72 13.60
C ARG A 128 7.59 -12.23 13.88
N LEU A 129 8.73 -11.86 14.48
CA LEU A 129 9.14 -10.45 14.62
C LEU A 129 9.49 -9.80 13.28
N PHE A 130 9.86 -10.60 12.29
CA PHE A 130 10.15 -10.17 10.92
C PHE A 130 8.95 -10.37 9.98
N ASP A 131 7.79 -10.81 10.48
CA ASP A 131 6.59 -10.87 9.64
C ASP A 131 6.22 -9.44 9.20
N SER A 132 5.72 -9.29 7.99
CA SER A 132 5.35 -7.99 7.47
C SER A 132 3.88 -7.73 7.78
N ASN A 133 3.54 -6.49 8.12
CA ASN A 133 2.16 -6.05 8.27
C ASN A 133 1.85 -4.88 7.33
N VAL A 134 0.59 -4.43 7.32
CA VAL A 134 0.15 -3.33 6.46
C VAL A 134 0.92 -2.01 6.71
N LEU A 135 1.33 -1.70 7.95
CA LEU A 135 2.16 -0.53 8.27
C LEU A 135 3.56 -0.66 7.67
N HIS A 136 4.18 -1.84 7.71
CA HIS A 136 5.47 -2.09 7.04
C HIS A 136 5.36 -1.81 5.55
N VAL A 137 4.33 -2.34 4.88
CA VAL A 137 4.10 -2.12 3.44
C VAL A 137 3.90 -0.64 3.13
N VAL A 138 3.08 0.09 3.90
CA VAL A 138 2.86 1.52 3.69
C VAL A 138 4.14 2.32 3.91
N ALA A 139 4.91 2.01 4.95
CA ALA A 139 6.14 2.71 5.27
C ALA A 139 7.22 2.48 4.21
N VAL A 140 7.48 1.22 3.84
CA VAL A 140 8.48 0.84 2.84
C VAL A 140 8.08 1.33 1.45
N GLY A 141 6.85 1.06 1.03
CA GLY A 141 6.35 1.53 -0.28
C GLY A 141 6.32 3.05 -0.38
N GLY A 142 5.95 3.74 0.72
CA GLY A 142 6.00 5.20 0.81
C GLY A 142 7.43 5.73 0.72
N LEU A 143 8.39 5.11 1.42
CA LEU A 143 9.79 5.52 1.40
C LEU A 143 10.37 5.35 -0.01
N LEU A 144 10.07 4.22 -0.67
CA LEU A 144 10.44 3.98 -2.05
C LEU A 144 9.90 5.06 -2.99
N CYS A 145 8.64 5.46 -2.84
CA CYS A 145 8.06 6.56 -3.62
C CYS A 145 8.78 7.89 -3.37
N VAL A 146 9.12 8.22 -2.12
CA VAL A 146 9.85 9.46 -1.80
C VAL A 146 11.26 9.44 -2.39
N VAL A 147 11.97 8.31 -2.30
CA VAL A 147 13.30 8.14 -2.90
C VAL A 147 13.24 8.31 -4.42
N VAL A 148 12.27 7.65 -5.08
CA VAL A 148 12.08 7.76 -6.53
C VAL A 148 11.72 9.19 -6.96
N ASP A 149 10.86 9.89 -6.21
CA ASP A 149 10.52 11.30 -6.49
C ASP A 149 11.68 12.26 -6.21
N ALA A 150 12.56 11.95 -5.24
CA ALA A 150 13.74 12.74 -4.94
C ALA A 150 14.85 12.59 -6.00
N LEU A 151 15.01 11.38 -6.54
CA LEU A 151 16.06 11.06 -7.53
C LEU A 151 15.68 11.43 -8.96
N PHE A 152 14.38 11.48 -9.29
CA PHE A 152 13.92 11.66 -10.67
C PHE A 152 12.88 12.77 -10.81
N ALA A 153 12.86 13.42 -11.98
CA ALA A 153 11.80 14.35 -12.33
C ALA A 153 10.40 13.69 -12.21
N PRO A 154 9.34 14.43 -11.83
CA PRO A 154 8.04 13.85 -11.45
C PRO A 154 7.38 13.01 -12.55
N ARG A 155 7.67 13.30 -13.84
CA ARG A 155 7.23 12.44 -14.94
C ARG A 155 7.95 11.09 -14.94
N ARG A 156 9.29 11.10 -14.84
CA ARG A 156 10.13 9.89 -14.82
C ARG A 156 9.89 9.05 -13.57
N ALA A 157 9.77 9.70 -12.41
CA ALA A 157 9.45 9.05 -11.14
C ALA A 157 8.17 8.19 -11.22
N ARG A 158 7.12 8.70 -11.88
CA ARG A 158 5.86 7.96 -12.06
C ARG A 158 5.97 6.80 -13.03
N VAL A 159 6.69 6.98 -14.14
CA VAL A 159 6.94 5.88 -15.09
C VAL A 159 7.76 4.77 -14.42
N LEU A 160 8.79 5.15 -13.65
CA LEU A 160 9.57 4.18 -12.88
C LEU A 160 8.70 3.46 -11.85
N ALA A 161 7.83 4.18 -11.13
CA ALA A 161 6.89 3.56 -10.20
C ALA A 161 5.93 2.56 -10.89
N THR A 162 5.44 2.87 -12.10
CA THR A 162 4.62 1.91 -12.87
C THR A 162 5.41 0.68 -13.29
N ILE A 163 6.65 0.85 -13.76
CA ILE A 163 7.51 -0.26 -14.16
C ILE A 163 7.82 -1.14 -12.95
N LEU A 164 8.16 -0.53 -11.80
CA LEU A 164 8.42 -1.24 -10.55
C LEU A 164 7.17 -1.98 -10.04
N ALA A 165 5.99 -1.35 -10.10
CA ALA A 165 4.74 -2.01 -9.71
C ALA A 165 4.46 -3.25 -10.57
N THR A 166 4.58 -3.14 -11.89
CA THR A 166 4.39 -4.27 -12.81
C THR A 166 5.45 -5.35 -12.60
N ALA A 167 6.72 -4.96 -12.45
CA ALA A 167 7.81 -5.90 -12.19
C ALA A 167 7.59 -6.66 -10.87
N ILE A 168 7.12 -5.99 -9.82
CA ILE A 168 6.78 -6.62 -8.54
C ILE A 168 5.63 -7.63 -8.71
N VAL A 169 4.57 -7.28 -9.44
CA VAL A 169 3.44 -8.20 -9.67
C VAL A 169 3.92 -9.45 -10.41
N ILE A 170 4.74 -9.29 -11.45
CA ILE A 170 5.31 -10.42 -12.19
C ILE A 170 6.24 -11.25 -11.30
N ALA A 171 7.14 -10.59 -10.55
CA ALA A 171 8.09 -11.27 -9.66
C ALA A 171 7.39 -12.02 -8.53
N THR A 172 6.24 -11.53 -8.06
CA THR A 172 5.47 -12.18 -6.99
C THR A 172 5.04 -13.59 -7.39
N SER A 173 4.71 -13.84 -8.66
CA SER A 173 4.37 -15.18 -9.15
C SER A 173 5.51 -16.21 -9.01
N TYR A 174 6.74 -15.75 -8.82
CA TYR A 174 7.93 -16.58 -8.65
C TYR A 174 8.45 -16.64 -7.21
N VAL A 175 7.87 -15.86 -6.30
CA VAL A 175 8.29 -15.79 -4.90
C VAL A 175 7.23 -16.46 -4.04
N SER A 176 7.54 -17.64 -3.49
CA SER A 176 6.75 -18.22 -2.43
C SER A 176 7.05 -17.48 -1.12
N SER A 177 6.01 -16.99 -0.45
CA SER A 177 6.14 -16.37 0.86
C SER A 177 5.20 -17.04 1.84
N THR A 178 5.73 -17.35 3.02
CA THR A 178 4.97 -17.85 4.17
C THR A 178 4.48 -16.72 5.09
N ALA A 179 4.78 -15.46 4.74
CA ALA A 179 4.37 -14.29 5.52
C ALA A 179 2.87 -14.04 5.41
N THR A 180 2.24 -13.59 6.50
CA THR A 180 0.80 -13.30 6.54
C THR A 180 0.44 -12.13 5.62
N PHE A 181 1.35 -11.15 5.53
CA PHE A 181 1.19 -9.98 4.67
C PHE A 181 2.51 -9.65 3.97
N PRO A 182 2.90 -10.43 2.94
CA PRO A 182 4.22 -10.32 2.33
C PRO A 182 4.43 -8.93 1.71
N LEU A 183 5.65 -8.40 1.76
CA LEU A 183 5.92 -7.08 1.16
C LEU A 183 5.63 -7.07 -0.36
N LEU A 184 5.86 -8.20 -1.02
CA LEU A 184 5.50 -8.48 -2.40
C LEU A 184 4.26 -9.39 -2.37
N PRO A 185 3.13 -9.04 -3.03
CA PRO A 185 2.95 -8.01 -4.05
C PRO A 185 2.54 -6.64 -3.51
N TYR A 186 2.29 -6.51 -2.21
CA TYR A 186 1.49 -5.40 -1.68
C TYR A 186 2.11 -3.99 -1.88
N ILE A 187 3.44 -3.88 -1.95
CA ILE A 187 4.13 -2.62 -2.33
C ILE A 187 3.69 -2.12 -3.72
N ALA A 188 3.34 -3.01 -4.66
CA ALA A 188 2.90 -2.62 -5.99
C ALA A 188 1.62 -1.78 -5.94
N TYR A 189 0.71 -2.02 -5.00
CA TYR A 189 -0.49 -1.20 -4.83
C TYR A 189 -0.16 0.23 -4.41
N VAL A 190 0.82 0.42 -3.52
CA VAL A 190 1.30 1.75 -3.12
C VAL A 190 1.91 2.48 -4.32
N LEU A 191 2.77 1.80 -5.09
CA LEU A 191 3.40 2.35 -6.29
C LEU A 191 2.38 2.69 -7.39
N ALA A 192 1.40 1.81 -7.61
CA ALA A 192 0.30 2.04 -8.52
C ALA A 192 -0.49 3.29 -8.11
N GLY A 193 -0.85 3.41 -6.82
CA GLY A 193 -1.51 4.60 -6.29
C GLY A 193 -0.72 5.88 -6.53
N TYR A 194 0.59 5.84 -6.28
CA TYR A 194 1.51 6.95 -6.53
C TYR A 194 1.53 7.37 -8.01
N ALA A 195 1.58 6.40 -8.94
CA ALA A 195 1.63 6.66 -10.36
C ALA A 195 0.28 7.14 -10.95
N SER A 196 -0.83 6.48 -10.60
CA SER A 196 -2.14 6.66 -11.21
C SER A 196 -2.79 7.99 -10.86
N ILE A 197 -2.50 8.57 -9.68
CA ILE A 197 -3.21 9.77 -9.21
C ILE A 197 -3.00 10.99 -10.12
N ALA A 198 -1.86 11.03 -10.82
CA ALA A 198 -1.55 12.06 -11.79
C ALA A 198 -2.46 12.05 -13.02
N ILE A 199 -3.01 10.89 -13.35
CA ILE A 199 -3.95 10.69 -14.45
C ILE A 199 -5.37 10.95 -13.94
N ILE A 200 -5.69 10.46 -12.74
CA ILE A 200 -7.03 10.53 -12.15
C ILE A 200 -7.42 11.97 -11.78
N VAL A 201 -6.55 12.74 -11.12
CA VAL A 201 -6.89 14.07 -10.60
C VAL A 201 -7.29 15.08 -11.70
N PRO A 202 -6.56 15.21 -12.84
CA PRO A 202 -6.97 16.12 -13.90
C PRO A 202 -8.02 15.53 -14.86
N SER A 203 -8.50 14.30 -14.62
CA SER A 203 -9.42 13.64 -15.54
C SER A 203 -10.82 14.23 -15.47
N SER A 204 -11.46 14.39 -16.64
CA SER A 204 -12.87 14.74 -16.68
C SER A 204 -13.71 13.57 -16.19
N ALA A 205 -14.93 13.84 -15.70
CA ALA A 205 -15.84 12.79 -15.21
C ALA A 205 -16.03 11.66 -16.25
N ARG A 206 -16.10 12.01 -17.55
CA ARG A 206 -16.19 11.04 -18.65
C ARG A 206 -14.94 10.15 -18.75
N ARG A 207 -13.74 10.71 -18.60
CA ARG A 207 -12.47 9.96 -18.66
C ARG A 207 -12.29 9.09 -17.42
N LEU A 208 -12.70 9.57 -16.24
CA LEU A 208 -12.74 8.78 -15.02
C LEU A 208 -13.66 7.57 -15.16
N LEU A 209 -14.87 7.77 -15.70
CA LEU A 209 -15.82 6.69 -15.97
C LEU A 209 -15.21 5.67 -16.95
N GLN A 210 -14.55 6.11 -18.02
CA GLN A 210 -13.86 5.21 -18.95
C GLN A 210 -12.77 4.38 -18.26
N LEU A 211 -11.99 4.96 -17.35
CA LEU A 211 -10.98 4.23 -16.58
C LEU A 211 -11.60 3.21 -15.63
N ILE A 212 -12.71 3.56 -14.98
CA ILE A 212 -13.45 2.64 -14.11
C ILE A 212 -14.02 1.48 -14.92
N VAL A 213 -14.65 1.76 -16.06
CA VAL A 213 -15.22 0.74 -16.96
C VAL A 213 -14.11 -0.15 -17.52
N ALA A 214 -12.98 0.42 -17.95
CA ALA A 214 -11.83 -0.34 -18.42
C ALA A 214 -11.25 -1.25 -17.33
N GLY A 215 -11.13 -0.73 -16.09
CA GLY A 215 -10.71 -1.52 -14.94
C GLY A 215 -11.67 -2.67 -14.63
N ALA A 216 -12.98 -2.41 -14.65
CA ALA A 216 -14.01 -3.43 -14.44
C ALA A 216 -13.97 -4.50 -15.54
N LEU A 217 -13.81 -4.10 -16.80
CA LEU A 217 -13.64 -5.03 -17.93
C LEU A 217 -12.39 -5.89 -17.77
N MET A 218 -11.26 -5.30 -17.36
CA MET A 218 -10.03 -6.07 -17.11
C MET A 218 -10.20 -7.09 -15.99
N ILE A 219 -10.95 -6.76 -14.93
CA ILE A 219 -11.28 -7.72 -13.85
C ILE A 219 -12.14 -8.85 -14.41
N VAL A 220 -13.19 -8.53 -15.19
CA VAL A 220 -14.05 -9.53 -15.81
C VAL A 220 -13.25 -10.45 -16.74
N VAL A 221 -12.37 -9.90 -17.57
CA VAL A 221 -11.48 -10.66 -18.47
C VAL A 221 -10.51 -11.53 -17.68
N SER A 222 -9.94 -11.01 -16.59
CA SER A 222 -9.06 -11.78 -15.71
C SER A 222 -9.80 -12.98 -15.11
N ILE A 223 -11.00 -12.74 -14.56
CA ILE A 223 -11.84 -13.78 -13.96
C ILE A 223 -12.26 -14.82 -15.02
N THR A 224 -12.76 -14.39 -16.18
CA THR A 224 -13.16 -15.32 -17.24
C THR A 224 -11.95 -16.07 -17.80
N SER A 225 -10.79 -15.43 -17.95
CA SER A 225 -9.56 -16.12 -18.34
C SER A 225 -9.14 -17.17 -17.32
N HIS A 226 -9.28 -16.88 -16.01
CA HIS A 226 -9.01 -17.88 -14.97
C HIS A 226 -9.95 -19.09 -15.11
N TYR A 227 -11.27 -18.87 -15.27
CA TYR A 227 -12.23 -19.95 -15.45
C TYR A 227 -12.07 -20.72 -16.77
N LEU A 228 -11.64 -20.05 -17.85
CA LEU A 228 -11.40 -20.68 -19.15
C LEU A 228 -10.09 -21.49 -19.14
N LEU A 229 -9.02 -20.95 -18.56
CA LEU A 229 -7.71 -21.62 -18.49
C LEU A 229 -7.62 -22.66 -17.35
N SER A 230 -8.44 -22.58 -16.31
CA SER A 230 -8.53 -23.62 -15.28
C SER A 230 -9.08 -24.95 -15.81
N SER A 231 -9.65 -24.98 -17.02
CA SER A 231 -9.98 -26.22 -17.74
C SER A 231 -8.73 -26.97 -18.23
N MET A 232 -7.54 -26.34 -18.21
CA MET A 232 -6.28 -26.91 -18.70
C MET A 232 -5.21 -27.08 -17.62
N HIS A 233 -5.40 -26.63 -16.38
CA HIS A 233 -4.40 -26.75 -15.31
C HIS A 233 -4.98 -27.45 -14.07
N VAL A 234 -4.26 -28.48 -13.62
CA VAL A 234 -4.48 -29.25 -12.40
C VAL A 234 -4.59 -28.30 -11.20
N HIS A 235 -5.58 -28.51 -10.33
CA HIS A 235 -5.83 -27.77 -9.10
C HIS A 235 -4.53 -27.42 -8.36
N SER A 236 -4.20 -26.13 -8.29
CA SER A 236 -3.28 -25.60 -7.29
C SER A 236 -4.12 -24.95 -6.19
N ASP A 237 -4.16 -25.62 -5.04
CA ASP A 237 -4.80 -25.13 -3.82
C ASP A 237 -4.02 -23.93 -3.27
N PHE A 238 -4.26 -22.75 -3.84
CA PHE A 238 -3.66 -21.49 -3.39
C PHE A 238 -4.19 -21.04 -2.01
N TRP A 239 -5.34 -21.55 -1.59
CA TRP A 239 -6.07 -21.11 -0.39
C TRP A 239 -6.17 -22.16 0.72
N HIS A 240 -5.74 -23.39 0.48
CA HIS A 240 -5.68 -24.43 1.51
C HIS A 240 -4.23 -24.87 1.68
N GLY A 241 -3.54 -24.19 2.60
CA GLY A 241 -2.31 -24.72 3.16
C GLY A 241 -2.62 -26.00 3.92
N SER A 242 -2.01 -27.09 3.50
CA SER A 242 -1.79 -28.28 4.33
C SER A 242 -0.88 -27.94 5.50
#